data_AF-A0A1Q6QMP4-F1
#
_entry.id   AF-A0A1Q6QMP4-F1
#
_cell.length_a   1.000
_cell.length_b   1.000
_cell.length_c   1.000
_cell.angle_alpha   90.00
_cell.angle_beta   90.00
_cell.angle_gamma   90.00
#
_symmetry.space_group_name_H-M   'P 1'
#
loop_
_entity.id
_entity.type
_entity.pdbx_description
1 polymer ?
#
loop_
_entity_poly.entity_id
_entity_poly.type
_entity_poly.pdbx_seq_one_letter_code
_entity_poly.pdbx_strand_id
1 'polypeptide(L)'
;MLREAASDPAVLSIKITIYRLARQAKLVEYLCAAAENGKDVTVMIELRARFDEQNNIDWSQRLEEAGCRILYGFDSYKVHSKICLITRRERNGIAYITQVGTGNYNEKTARQYTDLSYITSNREIGMDASAFFKDLAIGNLEGTYHRLLVAPNSMKTRITALIDREIAKGPKGYIFLKLNAITDLDLIQKLREASQAGVQVEMIVRGICCILPQVEGETENIRVTSIVGRYLEHARIYCFGKDAEELMFISSADFMTRNMDHRVEVGCPIDSPQVRQKIHRIIELQRMDNTKARRMRSDGTYRRVTTGKLPIGAQDALMEDVKESR
;
A
#
# COMPACT_ATOMS: atom_id res chain seq x y z
N MET A 1 3.81 16.14 -10.70
CA MET A 1 2.62 15.33 -11.08
C MET A 1 1.32 16.13 -11.09
N LEU A 2 0.56 16.27 -9.99
CA LEU A 2 -0.79 16.88 -10.06
C LEU A 2 -0.80 18.35 -10.51
N ARG A 3 0.18 19.14 -10.03
CA ARG A 3 0.36 20.52 -10.50
C ARG A 3 0.55 20.60 -12.02
N GLU A 4 1.39 19.74 -12.59
CA GLU A 4 1.61 19.70 -14.04
C GLU A 4 0.36 19.21 -14.77
N ALA A 5 -0.31 18.19 -14.21
CA ALA A 5 -1.52 17.63 -14.79
C ALA A 5 -2.68 18.63 -14.82
N ALA A 6 -2.73 19.58 -13.87
CA ALA A 6 -3.73 20.63 -13.84
C ALA A 6 -3.63 21.60 -15.03
N SER A 7 -2.42 21.87 -15.53
CA SER A 7 -2.17 22.81 -16.64
C SER A 7 -1.96 22.15 -18.01
N ASP A 8 -1.67 20.85 -18.04
CA ASP A 8 -1.36 20.14 -19.28
C ASP A 8 -2.61 19.99 -20.19
N PRO A 9 -2.62 20.53 -21.42
CA PRO A 9 -3.75 20.42 -22.34
C PRO A 9 -4.01 19.00 -22.84
N ALA A 10 -3.04 18.09 -22.72
CA ALA A 10 -3.22 16.68 -23.06
C ALA A 10 -3.97 15.90 -21.97
N VAL A 11 -4.08 16.42 -20.74
CA VAL A 11 -4.80 15.74 -19.65
C VAL A 11 -6.31 15.92 -19.84
N LEU A 12 -7.03 14.81 -19.86
CA LEU A 12 -8.49 14.75 -20.00
C LEU A 12 -9.19 14.68 -18.66
N SER A 13 -8.69 13.85 -17.74
CA SER A 13 -9.31 13.64 -16.43
C SER A 13 -8.31 13.33 -15.33
N ILE A 14 -8.71 13.64 -14.10
CA ILE A 14 -7.98 13.32 -12.87
C ILE A 14 -8.97 12.67 -11.90
N LYS A 15 -8.70 11.44 -11.46
CA LYS A 15 -9.49 10.74 -10.44
C LYS A 15 -8.61 10.41 -9.25
N ILE A 16 -9.03 10.75 -8.03
CA ILE A 16 -8.20 10.57 -6.84
C ILE A 16 -9.02 10.18 -5.61
N THR A 17 -8.47 9.29 -4.78
CA THR A 17 -9.00 8.99 -3.44
C THR A 17 -8.32 9.83 -2.37
N ILE A 18 -9.10 10.46 -1.51
CA ILE A 18 -8.60 11.32 -0.44
C ILE A 18 -9.23 10.88 0.89
N TYR A 19 -8.43 10.18 1.70
CA TYR A 19 -8.87 9.70 3.00
C TYR A 19 -8.90 10.80 4.08
N ARG A 20 -7.91 11.70 4.05
CA ARG A 20 -7.77 12.83 5.00
C ARG A 20 -7.06 13.99 4.32
N LEU A 21 -7.61 15.19 4.44
CA LEU A 21 -6.97 16.43 3.99
C LEU A 21 -6.28 17.16 5.14
N ALA A 22 -5.08 17.68 4.87
CA ALA A 22 -4.45 18.62 5.79
C ALA A 22 -5.19 19.98 5.72
N ARG A 23 -5.13 20.75 6.81
CA ARG A 23 -5.68 22.12 6.88
C ARG A 23 -5.19 23.07 5.78
N GLN A 24 -4.03 22.81 5.20
CA GLN A 24 -3.52 23.50 4.01
C GLN A 24 -3.20 22.42 2.99
N ALA A 25 -4.08 22.22 2.02
CA ALA A 25 -3.92 21.17 1.03
C ALA A 25 -3.68 21.80 -0.34
N LYS A 26 -2.40 22.02 -0.70
CA LYS A 26 -2.01 22.35 -2.10
C LYS A 26 -2.59 21.36 -3.11
N LEU A 27 -2.79 20.12 -2.67
CA LEU A 27 -3.51 19.09 -3.40
C LEU A 27 -4.87 19.59 -3.90
N VAL A 28 -5.68 20.20 -3.02
CA VAL A 28 -7.01 20.71 -3.38
C VAL A 28 -6.89 21.87 -4.37
N GLU A 29 -5.94 22.77 -4.16
CA GLU A 29 -5.68 23.89 -5.09
C GLU A 29 -5.37 23.39 -6.51
N TYR A 30 -4.54 22.35 -6.65
CA TYR A 30 -4.24 21.77 -7.96
C TYR A 30 -5.44 21.06 -8.59
N LEU A 31 -6.33 20.46 -7.80
CA LEU A 31 -7.54 19.81 -8.29
C LEU A 31 -8.57 20.86 -8.74
N CYS A 32 -8.78 21.93 -7.97
CA CYS A 32 -9.60 23.07 -8.38
C CYS A 32 -9.08 23.66 -9.70
N ALA A 33 -7.78 23.97 -9.77
CA ALA A 33 -7.18 24.51 -11.00
C ALA A 33 -7.31 23.55 -12.20
N ALA A 34 -7.28 22.24 -11.98
CA ALA A 34 -7.50 21.26 -13.04
C ALA A 34 -8.94 21.33 -13.58
N ALA A 35 -9.94 21.41 -12.68
CA ALA A 35 -11.35 21.52 -13.06
C ALA A 35 -11.65 22.86 -13.75
N GLU A 36 -11.12 23.97 -13.23
CA GLU A 36 -11.20 25.30 -13.85
C GLU A 36 -10.57 25.33 -15.24
N ASN A 37 -9.50 24.55 -15.47
CA ASN A 37 -8.89 24.34 -16.78
C ASN A 37 -9.64 23.30 -17.66
N GLY A 38 -10.89 22.97 -17.34
CA GLY A 38 -11.78 22.16 -18.17
C GLY A 38 -11.54 20.64 -18.12
N LYS A 39 -10.81 20.14 -17.12
CA LYS A 39 -10.54 18.69 -16.96
C LYS A 39 -11.66 18.05 -16.16
N ASP A 40 -11.99 16.80 -16.48
CA ASP A 40 -12.92 16.01 -15.65
C ASP A 40 -12.22 15.56 -14.37
N VAL A 41 -12.52 16.22 -13.26
CA VAL A 41 -11.90 15.93 -11.95
C VAL A 41 -12.91 15.21 -11.06
N THR A 42 -12.60 13.98 -10.67
CA THR A 42 -13.39 13.19 -9.71
C THR A 42 -12.59 12.95 -8.43
N VAL A 43 -13.16 13.33 -7.29
CA VAL A 43 -12.51 13.18 -5.98
C VAL A 43 -13.38 12.33 -5.08
N MET A 44 -12.85 11.20 -4.62
CA MET A 44 -13.49 10.38 -3.60
C MET A 44 -13.02 10.83 -2.21
N ILE A 45 -13.94 11.31 -1.37
CA ILE A 45 -13.64 11.82 -0.02
C ILE A 45 -14.30 10.94 1.04
N GLU A 46 -13.50 10.48 2.00
CA GLU A 46 -13.99 9.75 3.17
C GLU A 46 -14.42 10.72 4.29
N LEU A 47 -15.72 11.00 4.39
CA LEU A 47 -16.25 11.90 5.42
C LEU A 47 -16.19 11.32 6.84
N ARG A 48 -16.14 9.98 7.01
CA ARG A 48 -16.11 9.32 8.34
C ARG A 48 -14.68 9.10 8.86
N ALA A 49 -13.74 9.91 8.40
CA ALA A 49 -12.37 9.93 8.90
C ALA A 49 -12.36 10.63 10.26
N ARG A 50 -12.22 9.84 11.34
CA ARG A 50 -12.18 10.33 12.73
C ARG A 50 -11.20 11.50 12.89
N PHE A 51 -11.68 12.60 13.46
CA PHE A 51 -10.95 13.83 13.81
C PHE A 51 -10.66 14.81 12.65
N ASP A 52 -11.09 14.51 11.42
CA ASP A 52 -10.89 15.36 10.24
C ASP A 52 -12.21 15.70 9.52
N GLU A 53 -13.36 15.43 10.14
CA GLU A 53 -14.68 15.52 9.52
C GLU A 53 -14.99 16.93 8.99
N GLN A 54 -14.80 17.97 9.82
CA GLN A 54 -15.09 19.35 9.41
C GLN A 54 -14.19 19.81 8.26
N ASN A 55 -12.89 19.49 8.32
CA ASN A 55 -11.96 19.85 7.24
C ASN A 55 -12.38 19.18 5.92
N ASN A 56 -12.78 17.91 5.97
CA ASN A 56 -13.20 17.19 4.77
C ASN A 56 -14.48 17.79 4.16
N ILE A 57 -15.41 18.28 4.98
CA ILE A 57 -16.63 18.98 4.54
C ILE A 57 -16.28 20.32 3.87
N ASP A 58 -15.46 21.14 4.52
CA ASP A 58 -15.09 22.46 3.97
C ASP A 58 -14.36 22.32 2.63
N TRP A 59 -13.48 21.31 2.52
CA TRP A 59 -12.75 21.04 1.27
C TRP A 59 -13.62 20.41 0.19
N SER A 60 -14.61 19.57 0.54
CA SER A 60 -15.53 19.02 -0.47
C SER A 60 -16.35 20.12 -1.11
N GLN A 61 -16.86 21.08 -0.31
CA GLN A 61 -17.59 22.23 -0.82
C GLN A 61 -16.73 23.05 -1.80
N ARG A 62 -15.49 23.37 -1.43
CA ARG A 62 -14.58 24.13 -2.31
C ARG A 62 -14.26 23.41 -3.62
N LEU A 63 -14.12 22.09 -3.59
CA LEU A 63 -13.91 21.28 -4.79
C LEU A 63 -15.16 21.26 -5.68
N GLU A 64 -16.36 21.13 -5.10
CA GLU A 64 -17.63 21.20 -5.83
C GLU A 64 -17.82 22.57 -6.49
N GLU A 65 -17.54 23.66 -5.77
CA GLU A 65 -17.59 25.04 -6.30
C GLU A 65 -16.66 25.25 -7.50
N ALA A 66 -15.50 24.57 -7.52
CA ALA A 66 -14.56 24.59 -8.64
C ALA A 66 -14.96 23.67 -9.82
N GLY A 67 -16.06 22.92 -9.70
CA GLY A 67 -16.56 22.01 -10.74
C GLY A 67 -16.02 20.57 -10.66
N CYS A 68 -15.38 20.18 -9.55
CA CYS A 68 -15.01 18.79 -9.33
C CYS A 68 -16.25 17.93 -8.99
N ARG A 69 -16.30 16.71 -9.51
CA ARG A 69 -17.26 15.69 -9.09
C ARG A 69 -16.81 15.06 -7.78
N ILE A 70 -17.57 15.24 -6.71
CA ILE A 70 -17.32 14.56 -5.44
C ILE A 70 -18.06 13.23 -5.37
N LEU A 71 -17.33 12.20 -4.97
CA LEU A 71 -17.87 10.92 -4.53
C LEU A 71 -17.69 10.84 -3.01
N TYR A 72 -18.78 10.57 -2.30
CA TYR A 72 -18.75 10.38 -0.86
C TYR A 72 -18.66 8.88 -0.52
N GLY A 73 -17.99 8.55 0.59
CA GLY A 73 -17.89 7.19 1.12
C GLY A 73 -19.23 6.44 1.21
N PHE A 74 -19.19 5.11 1.11
CA PHE A 74 -20.38 4.27 1.26
C PHE A 74 -20.75 4.09 2.73
N ASP A 75 -22.02 3.82 3.00
CA ASP A 75 -22.47 3.52 4.37
C ASP A 75 -21.79 2.28 4.95
N SER A 76 -21.54 1.27 4.11
CA SER A 76 -21.04 -0.04 4.52
C SER A 76 -19.51 -0.17 4.53
N TYR A 77 -18.78 0.70 3.82
CA TYR A 77 -17.33 0.55 3.60
C TYR A 77 -16.57 1.86 3.72
N LYS A 78 -15.42 1.83 4.40
CA LYS A 78 -14.51 2.98 4.45
C LYS A 78 -13.49 2.92 3.32
N VAL A 79 -13.33 4.01 2.57
CA VAL A 79 -12.32 4.09 1.52
C VAL A 79 -10.98 4.48 2.10
N HIS A 80 -10.03 3.54 2.05
CA HIS A 80 -8.70 3.71 2.60
C HIS A 80 -7.59 3.49 1.56
N SER A 81 -7.94 3.23 0.30
CA SER A 81 -7.00 3.23 -0.82
C SER A 81 -6.38 4.61 -1.04
N LYS A 82 -5.14 4.63 -1.52
CA LYS A 82 -4.46 5.86 -1.97
C LYS A 82 -4.04 5.66 -3.41
N ILE A 83 -4.92 6.08 -4.29
CA ILE A 83 -4.76 5.91 -5.71
C ILE A 83 -5.15 7.21 -6.42
N CYS A 84 -4.39 7.56 -7.43
CA CYS A 84 -4.65 8.68 -8.33
C CYS A 84 -4.48 8.20 -9.76
N LEU A 85 -5.46 8.47 -10.62
CA LEU A 85 -5.44 8.16 -12.03
C LEU A 85 -5.53 9.46 -12.82
N ILE A 86 -4.56 9.70 -13.69
CA ILE A 86 -4.58 10.79 -14.67
C ILE A 86 -4.75 10.14 -16.04
N THR A 87 -5.80 10.55 -16.76
CA THR A 87 -6.06 10.10 -18.13
C THR A 87 -5.60 11.18 -19.09
N ARG A 88 -4.78 10.82 -20.07
CA ARG A 88 -4.17 11.74 -21.03
C ARG A 88 -4.47 11.31 -22.45
N ARG A 89 -4.68 12.27 -23.35
CA ARG A 89 -4.75 12.08 -24.79
C ARG A 89 -3.33 12.03 -25.35
N GLU A 90 -3.03 10.98 -26.10
CA GLU A 90 -1.82 10.84 -26.90
C GLU A 90 -2.18 10.69 -28.37
N ARG A 91 -1.18 10.80 -29.28
CA ARG A 91 -1.40 10.73 -30.74
C ARG A 91 -2.18 9.48 -31.17
N ASN A 92 -1.96 8.36 -30.48
CA ASN A 92 -2.52 7.05 -30.83
C ASN A 92 -3.59 6.56 -29.84
N GLY A 93 -4.19 7.44 -29.03
CA GLY A 93 -5.30 7.09 -28.14
C GLY A 93 -5.18 7.67 -26.74
N ILE A 94 -5.51 6.87 -25.74
CA ILE A 94 -5.51 7.26 -24.33
C ILE A 94 -4.34 6.58 -23.61
N ALA A 95 -3.60 7.38 -22.85
CA ALA A 95 -2.59 6.93 -21.91
C ALA A 95 -3.03 7.20 -20.46
N TYR A 96 -2.49 6.41 -19.54
CA TYR A 96 -2.76 6.53 -18.13
C TYR A 96 -1.48 6.84 -17.38
N ILE A 97 -1.57 7.69 -16.36
CA ILE A 97 -0.56 7.81 -15.30
C ILE A 97 -1.27 7.46 -14.01
N THR A 98 -0.87 6.36 -13.39
CA THR A 98 -1.44 5.88 -12.14
C THR A 98 -0.42 6.02 -11.03
N GLN A 99 -0.84 6.64 -9.93
CA GLN A 99 -0.09 6.63 -8.68
C GLN A 99 -0.83 5.73 -7.68
N VAL A 100 -0.09 4.88 -6.97
CA VAL A 100 -0.58 4.09 -5.84
C VAL A 100 0.36 4.27 -4.65
N GLY A 101 -0.21 4.52 -3.47
CA GLY A 101 0.54 4.75 -2.24
C GLY A 101 0.17 3.80 -1.10
N THR A 102 1.13 3.53 -0.22
CA THR A 102 0.89 2.82 1.06
C THR A 102 0.33 3.74 2.15
N GLY A 103 0.53 5.05 2.00
CA GLY A 103 0.15 6.10 2.95
C GLY A 103 -0.66 7.22 2.30
N ASN A 104 -1.20 8.11 3.13
CA ASN A 104 -2.05 9.23 2.70
C ASN A 104 -1.28 10.42 2.12
N TYR A 105 -1.98 11.26 1.36
CA TYR A 105 -1.44 12.49 0.76
C TYR A 105 -1.27 13.64 1.76
N ASN A 106 -1.03 13.36 3.04
CA ASN A 106 -0.92 14.37 4.08
C ASN A 106 0.55 14.75 4.31
N GLU A 107 0.88 16.02 4.07
CA GLU A 107 2.26 16.54 4.16
C GLU A 107 2.87 16.39 5.56
N LYS A 108 2.05 16.40 6.62
CA LYS A 108 2.54 16.25 8.01
C LYS A 108 2.94 14.81 8.30
N THR A 109 2.09 13.84 7.95
CA THR A 109 2.37 12.41 8.16
C THR A 109 3.53 11.94 7.29
N ALA A 110 3.66 12.48 6.07
CA ALA A 110 4.80 12.19 5.20
C ALA A 110 6.18 12.53 5.80
N ARG A 111 6.25 13.41 6.82
CA ARG A 111 7.50 13.72 7.55
C ARG A 111 7.81 12.78 8.70
N GLN A 112 6.83 11.98 9.12
CA GLN A 112 6.91 11.13 10.31
C GLN A 112 6.84 9.65 9.96
N TYR A 113 6.19 9.28 8.86
CA TYR A 113 5.87 7.91 8.48
C TYR A 113 6.73 7.51 7.29
N THR A 114 7.12 6.23 7.23
CA THR A 114 7.78 5.66 6.05
C THR A 114 6.72 5.08 5.13
N ASP A 115 6.57 5.65 3.93
CA ASP A 115 5.57 5.23 2.95
C ASP A 115 6.20 5.11 1.56
N LEU A 116 5.61 4.24 0.73
CA LEU A 116 5.95 4.09 -0.67
C LEU A 116 4.87 4.74 -1.54
N SER A 117 5.30 5.44 -2.58
CA SER A 117 4.44 6.02 -3.61
C SER A 117 4.98 5.61 -4.97
N TYR A 118 4.27 4.71 -5.65
CA TYR A 118 4.62 4.21 -6.97
C TYR A 118 3.83 4.97 -8.04
N ILE A 119 4.53 5.51 -9.03
CA ILE A 119 3.93 6.17 -10.20
C ILE A 119 4.28 5.34 -11.43
N THR A 120 3.28 5.00 -12.24
CA THR A 120 3.45 4.16 -13.42
C THR A 120 2.57 4.62 -14.57
N SER A 121 3.06 4.41 -15.80
CA SER A 121 2.29 4.53 -17.03
C SER A 121 1.83 3.17 -17.58
N ASN A 122 1.95 2.10 -16.79
CA ASN A 122 1.47 0.78 -17.19
C ASN A 122 -0.03 0.83 -17.50
N ARG A 123 -0.37 0.46 -18.74
CA ARG A 123 -1.73 0.56 -19.28
C ARG A 123 -2.73 -0.32 -18.53
N GLU A 124 -2.37 -1.55 -18.18
CA GLU A 124 -3.26 -2.49 -17.49
C GLU A 124 -3.57 -2.01 -16.07
N ILE A 125 -2.57 -1.49 -15.35
CA ILE A 125 -2.77 -0.86 -14.04
C ILE A 125 -3.69 0.37 -14.17
N GLY A 126 -3.52 1.18 -15.23
CA GLY A 126 -4.40 2.32 -15.49
C GLY A 126 -5.84 1.93 -15.84
N MET A 127 -6.03 0.82 -16.57
CA MET A 127 -7.35 0.27 -16.87
C MET A 127 -8.04 -0.23 -15.60
N ASP A 128 -7.34 -0.98 -14.75
CA ASP A 128 -7.85 -1.40 -13.45
C ASP A 128 -8.19 -0.21 -12.55
N ALA A 129 -7.35 0.82 -12.51
CA ALA A 129 -7.62 2.04 -11.76
C ALA A 129 -8.88 2.76 -12.28
N SER A 130 -9.09 2.78 -13.61
CA SER A 130 -10.27 3.36 -14.22
C SER A 130 -11.54 2.59 -13.84
N ALA A 131 -11.48 1.26 -13.90
CA ALA A 131 -12.54 0.37 -13.42
C ALA A 131 -12.82 0.60 -11.94
N PHE A 132 -11.78 0.69 -11.11
CA PHE A 132 -11.89 0.95 -9.68
C PHE A 132 -12.67 2.24 -9.38
N PHE A 133 -12.36 3.34 -10.07
CA PHE A 133 -13.12 4.58 -9.88
C PHE A 133 -14.54 4.52 -10.44
N LYS A 134 -14.80 3.74 -11.49
CA LYS A 134 -16.15 3.51 -12.02
C LYS A 134 -17.00 2.75 -11.00
N ASP A 135 -16.43 1.69 -10.42
CA ASP A 135 -17.03 0.86 -9.38
C ASP A 135 -17.33 1.67 -8.12
N LEU A 136 -16.38 2.52 -7.72
CA LEU A 136 -16.62 3.51 -6.65
C LEU A 136 -17.78 4.46 -6.97
N ALA A 137 -17.89 4.95 -8.20
CA ALA A 137 -18.93 5.90 -8.56
C ALA A 137 -20.35 5.30 -8.52
N ILE A 138 -20.48 3.98 -8.69
CA ILE A 138 -21.77 3.26 -8.66
C ILE A 138 -22.03 2.51 -7.34
N GLY A 139 -21.05 2.50 -6.43
CA GLY A 139 -21.13 1.77 -5.17
C GLY A 139 -21.14 0.26 -5.29
N ASN A 140 -20.70 -0.28 -6.43
CA ASN A 140 -20.56 -1.71 -6.63
C ASN A 140 -19.07 -2.07 -6.58
N LEU A 141 -18.66 -2.75 -5.51
CA LEU A 141 -17.27 -3.15 -5.32
C LEU A 141 -16.94 -4.50 -5.94
N GLU A 142 -17.86 -5.17 -6.65
CA GLU A 142 -17.67 -6.51 -7.26
C GLU A 142 -16.96 -6.50 -8.62
N GLY A 143 -16.30 -5.40 -8.98
CA GLY A 143 -15.57 -5.28 -10.26
C GLY A 143 -14.43 -6.29 -10.44
N THR A 144 -14.13 -6.66 -11.67
CA THR A 144 -12.97 -7.53 -11.95
C THR A 144 -11.74 -6.68 -12.22
N TYR A 145 -10.64 -6.96 -11.50
CA TYR A 145 -9.35 -6.29 -11.67
C TYR A 145 -8.28 -7.31 -12.05
N HIS A 146 -7.49 -7.02 -13.07
CA HIS A 146 -6.52 -7.99 -13.60
C HIS A 146 -5.18 -7.95 -12.84
N ARG A 147 -4.71 -6.74 -12.56
CA ARG A 147 -3.41 -6.43 -11.95
C ARG A 147 -3.59 -6.02 -10.49
N LEU A 148 -4.43 -5.02 -10.20
CA LEU A 148 -4.63 -4.49 -8.85
C LEU A 148 -5.30 -5.51 -7.93
N LEU A 149 -4.84 -5.57 -6.69
CA LEU A 149 -5.54 -6.25 -5.60
C LEU A 149 -6.52 -5.26 -4.98
N VAL A 150 -7.81 -5.55 -4.96
CA VAL A 150 -8.82 -4.62 -4.42
C VAL A 150 -9.65 -5.31 -3.33
N ALA A 151 -9.67 -4.71 -2.14
CA ALA A 151 -10.56 -5.11 -1.06
C ALA A 151 -11.87 -4.30 -1.13
N PRO A 152 -13.01 -4.83 -0.67
CA PRO A 152 -13.19 -6.15 -0.05
C PRO A 152 -13.35 -7.29 -1.06
N ASN A 153 -13.35 -6.97 -2.35
CA ASN A 153 -13.72 -7.90 -3.43
C ASN A 153 -12.81 -9.11 -3.57
N SER A 154 -11.59 -8.93 -4.09
CA SER A 154 -10.74 -10.04 -4.50
C SER A 154 -9.39 -10.08 -3.78
N MET A 155 -9.06 -9.05 -3.00
CA MET A 155 -7.74 -8.96 -2.34
C MET A 155 -7.44 -10.18 -1.47
N LYS A 156 -8.35 -10.55 -0.56
CA LYS A 156 -8.16 -11.70 0.35
C LYS A 156 -8.00 -13.00 -0.43
N THR A 157 -8.93 -13.29 -1.33
CA THR A 157 -8.91 -14.49 -2.20
C THR A 157 -7.64 -14.58 -3.03
N ARG A 158 -7.19 -13.47 -3.64
CA ARG A 158 -5.96 -13.45 -4.44
C ARG A 158 -4.70 -13.61 -3.59
N ILE A 159 -4.66 -13.02 -2.39
CA ILE A 159 -3.55 -13.23 -1.45
C ILE A 159 -3.49 -14.70 -1.00
N THR A 160 -4.63 -15.30 -0.66
CA THR A 160 -4.71 -16.72 -0.33
C THR A 160 -4.18 -17.59 -1.47
N ALA A 161 -4.57 -17.32 -2.72
CA ALA A 161 -4.06 -18.03 -3.89
C ALA A 161 -2.54 -17.86 -4.11
N LEU A 162 -1.99 -16.69 -3.78
CA LEU A 162 -0.54 -16.45 -3.83
C LEU A 162 0.19 -17.26 -2.74
N ILE A 163 -0.41 -17.42 -1.56
CA ILE A 163 0.14 -18.29 -0.51
C ILE A 163 0.04 -19.76 -0.93
N ASP A 164 -1.08 -20.20 -1.51
CA ASP A 164 -1.27 -21.56 -2.06
C ASP A 164 -0.22 -21.90 -3.11
N ARG A 165 0.10 -20.94 -3.98
CA ARG A 165 1.18 -21.10 -4.97
C ARG A 165 2.53 -21.40 -4.32
N GLU A 166 2.84 -20.78 -3.17
CA GLU A 166 4.08 -21.04 -2.45
C GLU A 166 4.01 -22.34 -1.63
N ILE A 167 2.84 -22.68 -1.06
CA ILE A 167 2.59 -23.98 -0.42
C ILE A 167 2.91 -25.13 -1.38
N ALA A 168 2.47 -25.03 -2.64
CA ALA A 168 2.73 -26.05 -3.66
C ALA A 168 4.23 -26.26 -3.95
N LYS A 169 5.10 -25.31 -3.58
CA LYS A 169 6.57 -25.42 -3.71
C LYS A 169 7.23 -26.02 -2.46
N GLY A 170 6.49 -26.20 -1.37
CA GLY A 170 6.95 -26.72 -0.10
C GLY A 170 8.18 -25.97 0.44
N PRO A 171 9.29 -26.65 0.80
CA PRO A 171 10.51 -26.00 1.29
C PRO A 171 11.18 -25.01 0.34
N LYS A 172 10.85 -25.04 -0.97
CA LYS A 172 11.34 -24.06 -1.95
C LYS A 172 10.49 -22.78 -1.99
N GLY A 173 9.30 -22.80 -1.40
CA GLY A 173 8.40 -21.66 -1.32
C GLY A 173 8.96 -20.57 -0.40
N TYR A 174 8.63 -19.32 -0.71
CA TYR A 174 9.07 -18.18 0.09
C TYR A 174 8.03 -17.08 0.14
N ILE A 175 7.84 -16.50 1.32
CA ILE A 175 6.93 -15.38 1.54
C ILE A 175 7.65 -14.33 2.39
N PHE A 176 7.63 -13.08 1.94
CA PHE A 176 8.02 -11.92 2.74
C PHE A 176 6.84 -10.95 2.90
N LEU A 177 6.54 -10.56 4.14
CA LEU A 177 5.47 -9.62 4.45
C LEU A 177 5.98 -8.48 5.33
N LYS A 178 5.86 -7.25 4.85
CA LYS A 178 5.96 -6.04 5.69
C LYS A 178 4.56 -5.50 5.93
N LEU A 179 4.17 -5.38 7.20
CA LEU A 179 2.84 -4.97 7.63
C LEU A 179 2.93 -4.03 8.85
N ASN A 180 1.88 -3.22 9.07
CA ASN A 180 1.71 -2.58 10.37
C ASN A 180 1.07 -3.54 11.38
N ALA A 181 0.16 -4.39 10.92
CA ALA A 181 -0.53 -5.35 11.76
C ALA A 181 -0.98 -6.60 10.99
N ILE A 182 -1.16 -7.70 11.72
CA ILE A 182 -1.81 -8.92 11.25
C ILE A 182 -2.74 -9.47 12.33
N THR A 183 -4.03 -9.56 12.01
CA THR A 183 -5.10 -10.04 12.91
C THR A 183 -6.19 -10.84 12.18
N ASP A 184 -6.14 -10.93 10.84
CA ASP A 184 -7.12 -11.69 10.06
C ASP A 184 -6.90 -13.19 10.23
N LEU A 185 -7.92 -13.91 10.73
CA LEU A 185 -7.80 -15.32 11.08
C LEU A 185 -7.51 -16.21 9.87
N ASP A 186 -8.19 -15.99 8.76
CA ASP A 186 -8.04 -16.83 7.56
C ASP A 186 -6.63 -16.70 6.98
N LEU A 187 -6.10 -15.48 6.88
CA LEU A 187 -4.73 -15.26 6.43
C LEU A 187 -3.70 -15.81 7.43
N ILE A 188 -3.95 -15.72 8.74
CA ILE A 188 -3.07 -16.32 9.77
C ILE A 188 -3.05 -17.85 9.63
N GLN A 189 -4.22 -18.48 9.48
CA GLN A 189 -4.33 -19.92 9.25
C GLN A 189 -3.63 -20.32 7.96
N LYS A 190 -3.74 -19.50 6.91
CA LYS A 190 -3.08 -19.78 5.63
C LYS A 190 -1.55 -19.70 5.70
N LEU A 191 -1.02 -18.73 6.44
CA LEU A 191 0.43 -18.63 6.69
C LEU A 191 0.96 -19.78 7.55
N ARG A 192 0.14 -20.27 8.48
CA ARG A 192 0.42 -21.48 9.27
C ARG A 192 0.49 -22.73 8.38
N GLU A 193 -0.49 -22.92 7.48
CA GLU A 193 -0.44 -23.98 6.47
C GLU A 193 0.82 -23.90 5.60
N ALA A 194 1.20 -22.69 5.17
CA ALA A 194 2.45 -22.46 4.44
C ALA A 194 3.67 -22.91 5.25
N SER A 195 3.75 -22.53 6.52
CA SER A 195 4.82 -22.98 7.40
C SER A 195 4.86 -24.51 7.53
N GLN A 196 3.71 -25.17 7.71
CA GLN A 196 3.61 -26.63 7.82
C GLN A 196 4.06 -27.35 6.54
N ALA A 197 3.83 -26.74 5.37
CA ALA A 197 4.33 -27.24 4.09
C ALA A 197 5.84 -27.01 3.88
N GLY A 198 6.53 -26.34 4.82
CA GLY A 198 7.95 -26.04 4.75
C GLY A 198 8.29 -24.67 4.15
N VAL A 199 7.29 -23.88 3.73
CA VAL A 199 7.49 -22.55 3.14
C VAL A 199 8.16 -21.64 4.16
N GLN A 200 9.24 -20.97 3.74
CA GLN A 200 9.90 -19.98 4.59
C GLN A 200 9.11 -18.67 4.57
N VAL A 201 8.62 -18.24 5.73
CA VAL A 201 7.84 -17.01 5.88
C VAL A 201 8.61 -16.02 6.75
N GLU A 202 8.91 -14.85 6.20
CA GLU A 202 9.57 -13.77 6.90
C GLU A 202 8.64 -12.57 7.01
N MET A 203 8.49 -12.03 8.22
CA MET A 203 7.56 -10.95 8.48
C MET A 203 8.22 -9.81 9.23
N ILE A 204 7.98 -8.59 8.75
CA ILE A 204 8.28 -7.36 9.47
C ILE A 204 6.95 -6.72 9.88
N VAL A 205 6.57 -6.87 11.15
CA VAL A 205 5.32 -6.36 11.71
C VAL A 205 5.63 -5.42 12.86
N ARG A 206 5.37 -4.12 12.65
CA ARG A 206 5.73 -3.12 13.68
C ARG A 206 4.72 -3.03 14.83
N GLY A 207 3.45 -3.37 14.59
CA GLY A 207 2.33 -3.20 15.51
C GLY A 207 1.78 -4.53 16.01
N ILE A 208 0.46 -4.71 15.88
CA ILE A 208 -0.24 -5.89 16.41
C ILE A 208 0.07 -7.11 15.54
N CYS A 209 0.52 -8.21 16.14
CA CYS A 209 0.81 -9.46 15.45
C CYS A 209 0.15 -10.62 16.21
N CYS A 210 -0.90 -11.19 15.64
CA CYS A 210 -1.65 -12.32 16.22
C CYS A 210 -1.14 -13.70 15.78
N ILE A 211 -0.01 -13.76 15.08
CA ILE A 211 0.68 -15.01 14.73
C ILE A 211 1.94 -15.15 15.59
N LEU A 212 2.07 -16.27 16.29
CA LEU A 212 3.28 -16.63 17.03
C LEU A 212 4.24 -17.37 16.09
N PRO A 213 5.50 -16.95 15.95
CA PRO A 213 6.49 -17.63 15.12
C PRO A 213 7.13 -18.80 15.87
N GLN A 214 7.69 -19.77 15.13
CA GLN A 214 8.51 -20.85 15.69
C GLN A 214 7.81 -21.77 16.69
N VAL A 215 6.50 -21.95 16.55
CA VAL A 215 5.74 -22.97 17.29
C VAL A 215 5.88 -24.30 16.58
N GLU A 216 6.37 -25.33 17.30
CA GLU A 216 6.58 -26.68 16.77
C GLU A 216 5.31 -27.24 16.12
N GLY A 217 5.43 -27.82 14.93
CA GLY A 217 4.31 -28.38 14.16
C GLY A 217 3.34 -27.36 13.54
N GLU A 218 3.48 -26.06 13.83
CA GLU A 218 2.51 -25.03 13.40
C GLU A 218 3.19 -23.90 12.61
N THR A 219 4.20 -23.24 13.17
CA THR A 219 4.80 -22.00 12.60
C THR A 219 6.33 -21.98 12.62
N GLU A 220 6.97 -23.16 12.62
CA GLU A 220 8.44 -23.34 12.67
C GLU A 220 9.21 -22.54 11.63
N ASN A 221 8.63 -22.35 10.44
CA ASN A 221 9.24 -21.66 9.32
C ASN A 221 8.87 -20.17 9.24
N ILE A 222 8.15 -19.65 10.23
CA ILE A 222 7.78 -18.24 10.34
C ILE A 222 8.76 -17.50 11.25
N ARG A 223 9.25 -16.35 10.78
CA ARG A 223 10.05 -15.42 11.59
C ARG A 223 9.40 -14.05 11.58
N VAL A 224 9.21 -13.47 12.76
CA VAL A 224 8.61 -12.13 12.92
C VAL A 224 9.62 -11.17 13.55
N THR A 225 9.83 -10.03 12.91
CA THR A 225 10.65 -8.92 13.40
C THR A 225 9.79 -7.66 13.51
N SER A 226 9.94 -6.90 14.59
CA SER A 226 9.37 -5.57 14.75
C SER A 226 10.50 -4.55 14.74
N ILE A 227 10.34 -3.48 13.97
CA ILE A 227 11.26 -2.34 13.92
C ILE A 227 10.47 -1.10 14.31
N VAL A 228 10.91 -0.47 15.41
CA VAL A 228 10.35 0.80 15.89
C VAL A 228 11.51 1.77 16.06
N GLY A 229 11.61 2.71 15.12
CA GLY A 229 12.67 3.70 15.03
C GLY A 229 12.16 5.13 15.27
N ARG A 230 12.90 6.10 14.71
CA ARG A 230 12.53 7.52 14.70
C ARG A 230 11.28 7.75 13.85
N TYR A 231 11.23 7.13 12.68
CA TYR A 231 10.07 7.18 11.80
C TYR A 231 9.13 6.01 12.06
N LEU A 232 7.84 6.24 11.83
CA LEU A 232 6.83 5.20 11.96
C LEU A 232 6.85 4.30 10.72
N GLU A 233 7.23 3.03 10.89
CA GLU A 233 7.22 2.06 9.80
C GLU A 233 5.80 1.83 9.28
N HIS A 234 5.44 2.41 8.13
CA HIS A 234 4.03 2.44 7.67
C HIS A 234 3.79 1.71 6.34
N ALA A 235 4.81 1.61 5.48
CA ALA A 235 4.71 0.90 4.22
C ALA A 235 4.30 -0.57 4.40
N ARG A 236 3.41 -1.06 3.53
CA ARG A 236 3.10 -2.49 3.39
C ARG A 236 3.64 -3.03 2.08
N ILE A 237 4.36 -4.14 2.16
CA ILE A 237 5.02 -4.81 1.05
C ILE A 237 4.73 -6.31 1.15
N TYR A 238 4.31 -6.93 0.05
CA TYR A 238 4.09 -8.38 -0.04
C TYR A 238 4.99 -8.95 -1.12
N CYS A 239 5.76 -9.97 -0.81
CA CYS A 239 6.52 -10.73 -1.80
C CYS A 239 6.18 -12.22 -1.67
N PHE A 240 5.91 -12.85 -2.81
CA PHE A 240 5.66 -14.29 -2.92
C PHE A 240 6.60 -14.89 -3.94
N GLY A 241 7.41 -15.88 -3.55
CA GLY A 241 8.50 -16.46 -4.33
C GLY A 241 9.84 -15.74 -4.14
N LYS A 242 10.86 -16.16 -4.88
CA LYS A 242 12.19 -15.52 -4.94
C LYS A 242 12.58 -15.23 -6.39
N ASP A 243 13.56 -14.35 -6.54
CA ASP A 243 14.25 -14.09 -7.80
C ASP A 243 13.28 -13.81 -8.96
N ALA A 244 13.45 -14.49 -10.10
CA ALA A 244 12.64 -14.29 -11.30
C ALA A 244 11.16 -14.66 -11.14
N GLU A 245 10.82 -15.54 -10.19
CA GLU A 245 9.43 -15.97 -9.93
C GLU A 245 8.72 -15.11 -8.88
N GLU A 246 9.44 -14.21 -8.23
CA GLU A 246 8.85 -13.40 -7.18
C GLU A 246 7.81 -12.43 -7.75
N LEU A 247 6.65 -12.42 -7.09
CA LEU A 247 5.61 -11.40 -7.27
C LEU A 247 5.64 -10.44 -6.09
N MET A 248 5.91 -9.17 -6.37
CA MET A 248 6.01 -8.10 -5.38
C MET A 248 4.85 -7.13 -5.50
N PHE A 249 4.28 -6.74 -4.36
CA PHE A 249 3.20 -5.76 -4.26
C PHE A 249 3.51 -4.72 -3.19
N ILE A 250 3.06 -3.48 -3.41
CA ILE A 250 2.86 -2.50 -2.34
C ILE A 250 1.36 -2.37 -2.07
N SER A 251 0.95 -2.06 -0.84
CA SER A 251 -0.47 -2.01 -0.50
C SER A 251 -0.82 -0.95 0.54
N SER A 252 -2.06 -0.47 0.49
CA SER A 252 -2.66 0.33 1.56
C SER A 252 -3.22 -0.52 2.72
N ALA A 253 -3.40 -1.83 2.51
CA ALA A 253 -3.99 -2.76 3.47
C ALA A 253 -2.95 -3.36 4.42
N ASP A 254 -3.36 -3.62 5.65
CA ASP A 254 -2.72 -4.60 6.54
C ASP A 254 -3.50 -5.91 6.48
N PHE A 255 -2.96 -7.00 7.03
CA PHE A 255 -3.68 -8.29 7.11
C PHE A 255 -4.61 -8.31 8.32
N MET A 256 -5.59 -7.39 8.36
CA MET A 256 -6.65 -7.34 9.36
C MET A 256 -8.01 -7.53 8.69
N THR A 257 -8.95 -8.18 9.37
CA THR A 257 -10.33 -8.40 8.91
C THR A 257 -10.99 -7.11 8.41
N ARG A 258 -10.83 -6.01 9.15
CA ARG A 258 -11.36 -4.71 8.73
C ARG A 258 -10.76 -4.17 7.41
N ASN A 259 -9.52 -4.51 7.08
CA ASN A 259 -8.89 -4.09 5.82
C ASN A 259 -9.29 -5.00 4.67
N MET A 260 -9.42 -6.29 4.93
CA MET A 260 -9.78 -7.29 3.93
C MET A 260 -11.27 -7.27 3.59
N ASP A 261 -12.15 -7.06 4.58
CA ASP A 261 -13.59 -7.32 4.44
C ASP A 261 -14.47 -6.07 4.61
N HIS A 262 -13.95 -4.98 5.18
CA HIS A 262 -14.75 -3.80 5.56
C HIS A 262 -14.18 -2.47 5.06
N ARG A 263 -13.14 -2.50 4.22
CA ARG A 263 -12.52 -1.30 3.65
C ARG A 263 -12.26 -1.49 2.17
N VAL A 264 -12.28 -0.36 1.47
CA VAL A 264 -11.79 -0.30 0.11
C VAL A 264 -10.29 -0.01 0.16
N GLU A 265 -9.48 -1.03 -0.13
CA GLU A 265 -8.01 -0.97 -0.13
C GLU A 265 -7.48 -1.38 -1.50
N VAL A 266 -6.28 -0.91 -1.85
CA VAL A 266 -5.62 -1.24 -3.11
C VAL A 266 -4.20 -1.75 -2.86
N GLY A 267 -3.86 -2.88 -3.48
CA GLY A 267 -2.51 -3.38 -3.66
C GLY A 267 -2.09 -3.30 -5.13
N CYS A 268 -0.87 -2.86 -5.40
CA CYS A 268 -0.35 -2.67 -6.75
C CYS A 268 0.88 -3.55 -6.99
N PRO A 269 0.91 -4.35 -8.07
CA PRO A 269 2.09 -5.13 -8.42
C PRO A 269 3.24 -4.23 -8.88
N ILE A 270 4.46 -4.62 -8.54
CA ILE A 270 5.69 -3.94 -8.95
C ILE A 270 6.45 -4.81 -9.94
N ASP A 271 6.27 -4.55 -11.23
CA ASP A 271 6.91 -5.32 -12.31
C ASP A 271 8.30 -4.81 -12.68
N SER A 272 8.53 -3.49 -12.54
CA SER A 272 9.79 -2.87 -12.96
C SER A 272 10.96 -3.41 -12.14
N PRO A 273 11.97 -4.04 -12.77
CA PRO A 273 13.13 -4.57 -12.05
C PRO A 273 13.87 -3.49 -11.24
N GLN A 274 13.95 -2.27 -11.77
CA GLN A 274 14.59 -1.14 -11.11
C GLN A 274 13.84 -0.71 -9.85
N VAL A 275 12.51 -0.71 -9.88
CA VAL A 275 11.69 -0.38 -8.70
C VAL A 275 11.74 -1.52 -7.68
N ARG A 276 11.66 -2.78 -8.13
CA ARG A 276 11.84 -3.96 -7.27
C ARG A 276 13.18 -3.91 -6.54
N GLN A 277 14.27 -3.61 -7.24
CA GLN A 277 15.60 -3.50 -6.64
C GLN A 277 15.65 -2.45 -5.51
N LYS A 278 15.02 -1.29 -5.71
CA LYS A 278 14.91 -0.26 -4.66
C LYS A 278 14.13 -0.76 -3.44
N ILE A 279 13.04 -1.49 -3.67
CA ILE A 279 12.24 -2.07 -2.58
C ILE A 279 13.01 -3.19 -1.87
N HIS A 280 13.74 -4.04 -2.59
CA HIS A 280 14.62 -5.04 -2.00
C HIS A 280 15.70 -4.41 -1.14
N ARG A 281 16.33 -3.31 -1.59
CA ARG A 281 17.29 -2.56 -0.77
C ARG A 281 16.69 -2.10 0.56
N ILE A 282 15.44 -1.63 0.56
CA ILE A 282 14.70 -1.29 1.79
C ILE A 282 14.53 -2.52 2.68
N ILE A 283 14.09 -3.65 2.11
CA ILE A 283 13.89 -4.91 2.83
C ILE A 283 15.21 -5.42 3.42
N GLU A 284 16.29 -5.42 2.66
CA GLU A 284 17.62 -5.86 3.07
C GLU A 284 18.16 -5.03 4.24
N LEU A 285 18.07 -3.70 4.16
CA LEU A 285 18.47 -2.83 5.27
C LEU A 285 17.64 -3.11 6.52
N GLN A 286 16.33 -3.36 6.38
CA GLN A 286 15.47 -3.73 7.49
C GLN A 286 15.81 -5.11 8.08
N ARG A 287 16.25 -6.07 7.25
CA ARG A 287 16.77 -7.37 7.71
C ARG A 287 18.07 -7.26 8.49
N MET A 288 18.94 -6.35 8.05
CA MET A 288 20.26 -6.13 8.63
C MET A 288 20.22 -5.25 9.89
N ASP A 289 19.08 -4.63 10.20
CA ASP A 289 18.94 -3.78 11.38
C ASP A 289 19.25 -4.57 12.66
N ASN A 290 20.23 -4.09 13.41
CA ASN A 290 20.66 -4.66 14.69
C ASN A 290 20.69 -3.60 15.81
N THR A 291 20.00 -2.46 15.58
CA THR A 291 19.95 -1.35 16.54
C THR A 291 18.53 -1.10 17.06
N LYS A 292 17.52 -1.27 16.20
CA LYS A 292 16.10 -1.07 16.50
C LYS A 292 15.27 -2.34 16.33
N ALA A 293 15.74 -3.30 15.53
CA ALA A 293 15.03 -4.56 15.31
C ALA A 293 14.87 -5.39 16.59
N ARG A 294 13.68 -5.94 16.74
CA ARG A 294 13.32 -6.89 17.80
C ARG A 294 12.65 -8.10 17.18
N ARG A 295 13.19 -9.29 17.42
CA ARG A 295 12.62 -10.55 16.93
C ARG A 295 11.65 -11.13 17.96
N MET A 296 10.45 -11.49 17.52
CA MET A 296 9.48 -12.20 18.35
C MET A 296 9.92 -13.67 18.51
N ARG A 297 9.81 -14.22 19.71
CA ARG A 297 10.05 -15.64 20.01
C ARG A 297 8.72 -16.42 20.04
N SER A 298 8.80 -17.74 20.16
CA SER A 298 7.62 -18.62 20.25
C SER A 298 6.73 -18.38 21.46
N ASP A 299 7.25 -17.77 22.53
CA ASP A 299 6.48 -17.34 23.71
C ASP A 299 5.83 -15.94 23.54
N GLY A 300 5.95 -15.33 22.36
CA GLY A 300 5.43 -13.99 22.06
C GLY A 300 6.28 -12.84 22.59
N THR A 301 7.35 -13.12 23.35
CA THR A 301 8.27 -12.08 23.84
C THR A 301 9.17 -11.57 22.71
N TYR A 302 9.57 -10.30 22.80
CA TYR A 302 10.46 -9.66 21.84
C TYR A 302 11.86 -9.49 22.41
N ARG A 303 12.87 -9.94 21.66
CA ARG A 303 14.28 -9.71 21.99
C ARG A 303 14.95 -8.83 20.95
N ARG A 304 15.81 -7.92 21.40
CA ARG A 304 16.63 -7.11 20.48
C ARG A 304 17.52 -8.01 19.64
N VAL A 305 17.63 -7.69 18.35
CA VAL A 305 18.60 -8.30 17.45
C VAL A 305 19.92 -7.59 17.70
N THR A 306 20.91 -8.31 18.25
CA THR A 306 22.26 -7.76 18.53
C THR A 306 23.34 -8.40 17.65
N THR A 307 22.94 -9.11 16.61
CA THR A 307 23.84 -9.82 15.71
C THR A 307 24.45 -8.85 14.69
N GLY A 308 25.77 -8.80 14.61
CA GLY A 308 26.52 -8.01 13.63
C GLY A 308 27.80 -7.43 14.21
N LYS A 309 28.84 -7.24 13.37
CA LYS A 309 30.12 -6.63 13.81
C LYS A 309 30.03 -5.11 13.96
N LEU A 310 29.14 -4.47 13.20
CA LEU A 310 28.93 -3.02 13.20
C LEU A 310 27.44 -2.71 13.39
N PRO A 311 27.10 -1.60 14.09
CA PRO A 311 25.73 -1.17 14.27
C PRO A 311 25.14 -0.69 12.94
N ILE A 312 23.98 -1.21 12.57
CA ILE A 312 23.22 -0.83 11.38
C ILE A 312 21.78 -0.52 11.83
N GLY A 313 21.36 0.72 11.58
CA GLY A 313 19.97 1.15 11.72
C GLY A 313 19.36 1.34 10.33
N ALA A 314 18.28 0.62 10.02
CA ALA A 314 17.69 0.63 8.68
C ALA A 314 17.28 2.04 8.25
N GLN A 315 16.69 2.82 9.16
CA GLN A 315 16.25 4.17 8.87
C GLN A 315 17.42 5.13 8.61
N ASP A 316 18.53 4.98 9.33
CA ASP A 316 19.71 5.82 9.16
C ASP A 316 20.42 5.50 7.84
N ALA A 317 20.62 4.21 7.54
CA ALA A 317 21.19 3.75 6.28
C ALA A 317 20.35 4.18 5.07
N LEU A 318 19.01 4.10 5.15
CA LEU A 318 18.12 4.59 4.09
C LEU A 318 18.23 6.10 3.88
N MET A 319 18.46 6.88 4.94
CA MET A 319 18.70 8.32 4.80
C MET A 319 20.05 8.62 4.14
N GLU A 320 21.06 7.79 4.36
CA GLU A 320 22.38 7.90 3.71
C GLU A 320 22.31 7.55 2.22
N ASP A 321 21.68 6.43 1.85
CA ASP A 321 21.48 6.02 0.45
C ASP A 321 20.85 7.16 -0.40
N VAL A 322 19.92 7.92 0.18
CA VAL A 322 19.26 9.07 -0.50
C VAL A 322 20.17 10.29 -0.63
N LYS A 323 21.09 10.54 0.30
CA LYS A 323 22.03 11.66 0.22
C LYS A 323 23.07 11.43 -0.88
N GLU A 324 23.52 10.20 -1.06
CA GLU A 324 24.52 9.84 -2.08
C GLU A 324 23.91 9.78 -3.49
N SER A 325 22.60 9.63 -3.60
CA SER A 325 21.87 9.60 -4.87
C SER A 325 21.47 10.99 -5.42
N ARG A 326 21.85 12.09 -4.75
CA ARG A 326 21.57 13.48 -5.14
C ARG A 326 22.82 14.16 -5.66
#